data_AF-X1R558-F1
#
_entry.id   AF-X1R558-F1
#
_cell.length_a   1.000
_cell.length_b   1.000
_cell.length_c   1.000
_cell.angle_alpha   90.00
_cell.angle_beta   90.00
_cell.angle_gamma   90.00
#
_symmetry.space_group_name_H-M   'P 1'
#
loop_
_entity.id
_entity.type
_entity.pdbx_description
1 polymer ?
#
loop_
_entity_poly.entity_id
_entity_poly.type
_entity_poly.pdbx_seq_one_letter_code
_entity_poly.pdbx_strand_id
1 'polypeptide(L)'
;MEIEDLRKIKLEETSNFRILMLHTSIKSAIGNIPIDSINIEELPEADYYALGHLHLIHEYKKADDKYLVYPGPIFPNNFQELEDLSFGSFYIIDINGYVKLTKKELKLKEVLVLDIELENALTATEKILSELEKQNLEDKI
;
A
#
# COMPACT_ATOMS: atom_id res chain seq x y z
N MET A 1 10.32 -5.09 14.50
CA MET A 1 10.99 -4.33 15.58
C MET A 1 9.93 -3.55 16.30
N GLU A 2 10.02 -3.49 17.62
CA GLU A 2 9.14 -2.61 18.39
C GLU A 2 9.51 -1.15 18.12
N ILE A 3 8.54 -0.24 18.22
CA ILE A 3 8.70 1.20 17.91
C ILE A 3 9.85 1.81 18.73
N GLU A 4 10.07 1.34 19.96
CA GLU A 4 11.15 1.83 20.82
C GLU A 4 12.55 1.57 20.26
N ASP A 5 12.74 0.48 19.51
CA ASP A 5 14.04 0.14 18.93
C ASP A 5 14.33 0.95 17.68
N LEU A 6 13.29 1.40 16.96
CA LEU A 6 13.45 2.24 15.77
C LEU A 6 14.10 3.58 16.11
N ARG A 7 13.81 4.13 17.29
CA ARG A 7 14.43 5.37 17.80
C ARG A 7 15.92 5.24 18.10
N LYS A 8 16.42 4.01 18.24
CA LYS A 8 17.84 3.72 18.54
C LYS A 8 18.68 3.55 17.27
N ILE A 9 18.03 3.42 16.10
CA ILE A 9 18.73 3.31 14.81
C ILE A 9 19.54 4.60 14.59
N LYS A 10 20.76 4.46 14.09
CA LYS A 10 21.59 5.59 13.67
C LYS A 10 22.04 5.33 12.25
N LEU A 11 21.94 6.35 11.41
CA LEU A 11 22.50 6.33 10.07
C LEU A 11 23.82 7.08 10.08
N GLU A 12 24.81 6.58 9.34
CA GLU A 12 26.08 7.27 9.16
C GLU A 12 25.86 8.57 8.39
N GLU A 13 26.62 9.61 8.76
CA GLU A 13 26.66 10.85 7.98
C GLU A 13 27.46 10.60 6.71
N THR A 14 26.81 10.77 5.56
CA THR A 14 27.40 10.56 4.24
C THR A 14 26.73 11.45 3.21
N SER A 15 27.46 11.77 2.14
CA SER A 15 26.91 12.43 0.95
C SER A 15 26.19 11.46 0.00
N ASN A 16 26.23 10.16 0.29
CA ASN A 16 25.52 9.16 -0.50
C ASN A 16 24.02 9.22 -0.25
N PHE A 17 23.23 8.74 -1.22
CA PHE A 17 21.79 8.58 -1.06
C PHE A 17 21.46 7.52 -0.01
N ARG A 18 20.72 7.89 1.03
CA ARG A 18 20.40 7.04 2.18
C ARG A 18 19.00 6.47 2.06
N ILE A 19 18.91 5.16 2.19
CA ILE A 19 17.66 4.40 2.20
C ILE A 19 17.46 3.82 3.59
N LEU A 20 16.33 4.13 4.23
CA LEU A 20 15.90 3.48 5.47
C LEU A 20 14.71 2.57 5.16
N MET A 21 14.89 1.26 5.33
CA MET A 21 13.83 0.27 5.10
C MET A 21 13.23 -0.20 6.42
N LEU A 22 11.91 -0.09 6.56
CA LEU A 22 11.19 -0.41 7.78
C LEU A 22 9.89 -1.17 7.47
N HIS A 23 9.52 -2.09 8.36
CA HIS A 23 8.22 -2.76 8.33
C HIS A 23 7.44 -2.32 9.57
N THR A 24 6.76 -1.18 9.49
CA THR A 24 6.09 -0.51 10.62
C THR A 24 5.02 0.45 10.11
N SER A 25 4.11 0.88 10.98
CA SER A 25 3.13 1.94 10.66
C SER A 25 3.72 3.34 10.86
N ILE A 26 3.53 4.23 9.89
CA ILE A 26 3.84 5.67 10.01
C ILE A 26 2.55 6.45 10.31
N LYS A 27 2.61 7.37 11.28
CA LYS A 27 1.44 8.10 11.77
C LYS A 27 0.67 8.84 10.67
N SER A 28 1.38 9.39 9.68
CA SER A 28 0.77 10.10 8.54
C SER A 28 0.02 9.19 7.56
N ALA A 29 0.25 7.87 7.60
CA ALA A 29 -0.31 6.90 6.65
C ALA A 29 -1.48 6.07 7.21
N ILE A 30 -1.61 5.94 8.54
CA ILE A 30 -2.61 5.06 9.16
C ILE A 30 -4.05 5.60 9.15
N GLY A 31 -4.24 6.90 8.94
CA GLY A 31 -5.56 7.54 9.08
C GLY A 31 -6.17 7.29 10.47
N ASN A 32 -7.34 6.63 10.50
CA ASN A 32 -8.10 6.32 11.72
C ASN A 32 -7.90 4.89 12.24
N ILE A 33 -6.99 4.11 11.66
CA ILE A 33 -6.77 2.72 12.06
C ILE A 33 -6.15 2.70 13.47
N PRO A 34 -6.73 1.97 14.44
CA PRO A 34 -6.24 1.93 15.82
C PRO A 34 -5.04 0.98 15.93
N ILE A 35 -3.92 1.34 15.31
CA ILE A 35 -2.66 0.60 15.34
C ILE A 35 -1.51 1.48 15.83
N ASP A 36 -0.57 0.86 16.54
CA ASP A 36 0.66 1.51 16.95
C ASP A 36 1.40 2.06 15.74
N SER A 37 1.88 3.30 15.85
CA SER A 37 2.50 4.05 14.77
C SER A 37 3.55 5.02 15.29
N ILE A 38 4.52 5.35 14.44
CA ILE A 38 5.61 6.27 14.74
C ILE A 38 5.54 7.51 13.84
N ASN A 39 5.92 8.69 14.35
CA ASN A 39 6.08 9.87 13.51
C ASN A 39 7.41 9.77 12.74
N ILE A 40 7.44 10.26 11.51
CA ILE A 40 8.66 10.24 10.70
C ILE A 40 9.78 11.08 11.34
N GLU A 41 9.44 12.13 12.08
CA GLU A 41 10.38 12.98 12.83
C GLU A 41 11.12 12.23 13.94
N GLU A 42 10.62 11.07 14.37
CA GLU A 42 11.25 10.23 15.39
C GLU A 42 12.23 9.21 14.78
N LEU A 43 12.29 9.12 13.45
CA LEU A 43 13.21 8.25 12.73
C LEU A 43 14.48 9.00 12.33
N PRO A 44 15.62 8.28 12.17
CA PRO A 44 16.81 8.86 11.59
C PRO A 44 16.56 9.42 10.20
N GLU A 45 17.13 10.58 9.92
CA GLU A 45 17.00 11.21 8.60
C GLU A 45 17.57 10.32 7.49
N ALA A 46 16.75 10.02 6.49
CA ALA A 46 17.11 9.37 5.23
C ALA A 46 16.48 10.13 4.05
N ASP A 47 17.01 9.88 2.85
CA ASP A 47 16.52 10.49 1.61
C ASP A 47 15.31 9.70 1.05
N TYR A 48 15.27 8.39 1.31
CA TYR A 48 14.16 7.52 0.95
C TYR A 48 13.82 6.53 2.08
N TYR A 49 12.55 6.48 2.45
CA TYR A 49 12.01 5.55 3.42
C TYR A 49 11.19 4.48 2.69
N ALA A 50 11.73 3.26 2.63
CA ALA A 50 11.08 2.10 2.06
C ALA A 50 10.22 1.43 3.13
N LEU A 51 8.90 1.64 3.07
CA LEU A 51 7.98 1.24 4.15
C LEU A 51 7.17 0.02 3.74
N GLY A 52 7.01 -0.91 4.67
CA GLY A 52 6.05 -2.03 4.61
C GLY A 52 5.19 -2.06 5.86
N HIS A 53 4.39 -3.13 6.04
CA HIS A 53 3.36 -3.33 7.08
C HIS A 53 1.97 -2.89 6.67
N LEU A 54 1.81 -1.63 6.26
CA LEU A 54 0.50 -1.15 5.80
C LEU A 54 0.29 -1.60 4.35
N HIS A 55 -0.77 -2.37 4.12
CA HIS A 55 -1.20 -2.83 2.80
C HIS A 55 -2.01 -1.74 2.09
N LEU A 56 -1.35 -0.62 1.83
CA LEU A 56 -1.91 0.53 1.12
C LEU A 56 -0.84 1.14 0.22
N ILE A 57 -1.27 1.87 -0.80
CA ILE A 57 -0.37 2.65 -1.64
C ILE A 57 -0.33 4.07 -1.09
N HIS A 58 0.84 4.51 -0.64
CA HIS A 58 1.02 5.87 -0.14
C HIS A 58 2.39 6.39 -0.53
N GLU A 59 2.38 7.53 -1.21
CA GLU A 59 3.57 8.29 -1.54
C GLU A 59 3.47 9.64 -0.84
N TYR A 60 4.43 9.90 0.05
CA TYR A 60 4.56 11.19 0.70
C TYR A 60 5.92 11.78 0.37
N LYS A 61 5.90 12.96 -0.27
CA LYS A 61 7.08 13.78 -0.50
C LYS A 61 7.13 14.85 0.58
N LYS A 62 8.13 14.76 1.46
CA LYS A 62 8.41 15.82 2.44
C LYS A 62 9.11 16.99 1.72
N ALA A 63 9.14 18.15 2.37
CA ALA A 63 10.07 19.22 1.96
C ALA A 63 11.51 18.65 1.89
N ASP A 64 12.33 19.20 0.99
CA ASP A 64 13.72 18.77 0.73
C ASP A 64 13.89 17.43 0.00
N ASP A 65 12.98 17.06 -0.90
CA ASP A 65 13.10 15.85 -1.76
C ASP A 65 13.30 14.53 -0.98
N LYS A 66 12.71 14.42 0.21
CA LYS A 66 12.66 13.16 0.98
C LYS A 66 11.37 12.40 0.68
N TYR A 67 11.49 11.10 0.44
CA TYR A 67 10.38 10.27 -0.03
C TYR A 67 10.03 9.19 0.97
N LEU A 68 8.76 9.09 1.33
CA LEU A 68 8.20 8.01 2.14
C LEU A 68 7.25 7.22 1.27
N VAL A 69 7.51 5.92 1.11
CA VAL A 69 6.75 5.10 0.17
C VAL A 69 6.29 3.82 0.83
N TYR A 70 4.97 3.65 0.90
CA TYR A 70 4.32 2.34 1.00
C TYR A 70 3.97 1.88 -0.41
N PRO A 71 4.59 0.81 -0.92
CA PRO A 71 4.35 0.34 -2.27
C PRO A 71 3.02 -0.42 -2.43
N GLY A 72 2.31 -0.67 -1.34
CA GLY A 72 1.26 -1.69 -1.26
C GLY A 72 1.83 -3.11 -1.21
N PRO A 73 0.97 -4.12 -1.09
CA PRO A 73 1.38 -5.52 -1.17
C PRO A 73 1.68 -5.92 -2.62
N ILE A 74 2.43 -7.01 -2.81
CA ILE A 74 2.63 -7.62 -4.14
C ILE A 74 1.37 -8.36 -4.64
N PHE A 75 0.43 -8.65 -3.74
CA PHE A 75 -0.90 -9.14 -4.03
C PHE A 75 -1.82 -8.87 -2.81
N PRO A 76 -3.05 -8.37 -2.99
CA PRO A 76 -4.00 -8.17 -1.89
C PRO A 76 -4.26 -9.45 -1.08
N ASN A 77 -4.28 -9.38 0.25
CA ASN A 77 -4.29 -10.58 1.11
C ASN A 77 -5.70 -10.96 1.63
N ASN A 78 -6.69 -10.08 1.50
CA ASN A 78 -8.04 -10.26 2.02
C ASN A 78 -9.07 -9.57 1.11
N PHE A 79 -10.37 -9.79 1.34
CA PHE A 79 -11.44 -9.25 0.49
C PHE A 79 -11.48 -7.73 0.47
N GLN A 80 -11.26 -7.06 1.60
CA GLN A 80 -11.22 -5.60 1.65
C GLN A 80 -10.05 -5.06 0.81
N GLU A 81 -8.86 -5.66 0.92
CA GLU A 81 -7.71 -5.25 0.09
C GLU A 81 -7.94 -5.56 -1.40
N LEU A 82 -8.58 -6.68 -1.73
CA LEU A 82 -8.93 -7.02 -3.12
C LEU A 82 -9.88 -5.97 -3.70
N GLU A 83 -10.86 -5.53 -2.93
CA GLU A 83 -11.79 -4.47 -3.30
C GLU A 83 -11.08 -3.12 -3.46
N ASP A 84 -10.30 -2.71 -2.45
CA ASP A 84 -9.67 -1.38 -2.41
C ASP A 84 -8.50 -1.22 -3.40
N LEU A 85 -7.69 -2.29 -3.59
CA LEU A 85 -6.44 -2.22 -4.36
C LEU A 85 -6.55 -2.91 -5.73
N SER A 86 -7.35 -3.97 -5.83
CA SER A 86 -7.55 -4.84 -7.01
C SER A 86 -6.30 -5.55 -7.56
N PHE A 87 -5.09 -5.07 -7.28
CA PHE A 87 -3.82 -5.64 -7.73
C PHE A 87 -2.69 -5.25 -6.79
N GLY A 88 -1.57 -5.96 -6.88
CA GLY A 88 -0.36 -5.59 -6.14
C GLY A 88 0.49 -4.55 -6.88
N SER A 89 1.49 -3.97 -6.21
CA SER A 89 2.45 -3.08 -6.87
C SER A 89 3.82 -3.06 -6.22
N PHE A 90 4.78 -2.48 -6.94
CA PHE A 90 6.10 -2.13 -6.43
C PHE A 90 6.59 -0.84 -7.10
N TYR A 91 7.70 -0.29 -6.62
CA TYR A 91 8.30 0.92 -7.17
C TYR A 91 9.70 0.64 -7.72
N ILE A 92 10.02 1.26 -8.85
CA ILE A 92 11.38 1.42 -9.36
C ILE A 92 11.84 2.82 -9.03
N ILE A 93 13.00 2.93 -8.38
CA ILE A 93 13.57 4.19 -7.91
C ILE A 93 14.86 4.46 -8.69
N ASP A 94 14.84 5.50 -9.52
CA ASP A 94 16.02 5.96 -10.26
C ASP A 94 16.64 7.16 -9.54
N ILE A 95 17.94 7.08 -9.25
CA ILE A 95 18.71 8.13 -8.56
C ILE A 95 19.78 8.64 -9.53
N ASN A 96 19.50 9.76 -10.21
CA ASN A 96 20.40 10.36 -11.21
C ASN A 96 20.33 11.89 -11.16
N GLY A 97 20.95 12.51 -10.15
CA GLY A 97 20.88 13.96 -9.91
C GLY A 97 19.50 14.46 -9.41
N TYR A 98 18.46 13.65 -9.57
CA TYR A 98 17.14 13.77 -8.97
C TYR A 98 16.60 12.36 -8.68
N VAL A 99 15.57 12.27 -7.83
CA VAL A 99 14.92 11.00 -7.49
C VAL A 99 13.64 10.86 -8.31
N LYS A 100 13.51 9.75 -9.04
CA LYS A 100 12.30 9.42 -9.81
C LYS A 100 11.67 8.14 -9.27
N LEU A 101 10.40 8.23 -8.89
CA LEU A 101 9.58 7.11 -8.44
C LEU A 101 8.73 6.63 -9.61
N THR A 102 8.83 5.35 -9.96
CA THR A 102 7.97 4.73 -10.98
C THR A 102 7.24 3.54 -10.38
N LYS A 103 5.94 3.70 -10.09
CA LYS A 103 5.08 2.60 -9.67
C LYS A 103 4.89 1.61 -10.83
N LYS A 104 4.91 0.31 -10.50
CA LYS A 104 4.60 -0.80 -11.41
C LYS A 104 3.49 -1.64 -10.79
N GLU A 105 2.43 -1.85 -11.56
CA GLU A 105 1.27 -2.66 -11.16
C GLU A 105 1.52 -4.14 -11.49
N LEU A 106 1.13 -5.01 -10.58
CA LEU A 106 1.21 -6.47 -10.67
C LEU A 106 -0.20 -7.02 -10.83
N LYS A 107 -0.73 -6.97 -12.04
CA LYS A 107 -2.05 -7.50 -12.41
C LYS A 107 -1.99 -9.01 -12.64
N LEU A 108 -1.75 -9.77 -11.57
CA LEU A 108 -1.64 -11.23 -11.62
C LEU A 108 -2.98 -11.90 -11.93
N LYS A 109 -4.08 -11.30 -11.44
CA LYS A 109 -5.45 -11.77 -11.61
C LYS A 109 -6.37 -10.56 -11.67
N GLU A 110 -7.37 -10.60 -12.54
CA GLU A 110 -8.41 -9.55 -12.54
C GLU A 110 -9.34 -9.76 -11.36
N VAL A 111 -9.68 -8.68 -10.66
CA VAL A 111 -10.62 -8.68 -9.54
C VAL A 111 -11.91 -7.98 -9.99
N LEU A 112 -13.03 -8.68 -9.86
CA LEU A 112 -14.36 -8.15 -10.19
C LEU A 112 -15.16 -7.94 -8.90
N VAL A 113 -15.31 -6.67 -8.50
CA VAL A 113 -16.17 -6.30 -7.38
C VAL A 113 -17.59 -6.07 -7.87
N LEU A 114 -18.58 -6.71 -7.23
CA LEU A 114 -19.99 -6.59 -7.57
C LEU A 114 -20.80 -6.20 -6.34
N ASP A 115 -21.40 -5.01 -6.38
CA ASP A 115 -22.36 -4.55 -5.38
C ASP A 115 -23.79 -4.88 -5.83
N ILE A 116 -24.42 -5.85 -5.18
CA ILE A 116 -25.78 -6.30 -5.51
C ILE A 116 -26.72 -5.97 -4.35
N GLU A 117 -27.55 -4.95 -4.54
CA GLU A 117 -28.58 -4.58 -3.57
C GLU A 117 -29.74 -5.60 -3.60
N LEU A 118 -30.14 -6.13 -2.45
CA LEU A 118 -31.20 -7.12 -2.33
C LEU A 118 -32.39 -6.55 -1.54
N GLU A 119 -33.55 -6.47 -2.18
CA GLU A 119 -34.78 -5.94 -1.55
C GLU A 119 -35.69 -7.05 -1.03
N ASN A 120 -35.56 -8.26 -1.56
CA ASN A 120 -36.42 -9.40 -1.24
C ASN A 120 -35.62 -10.71 -1.23
N ALA A 121 -35.65 -11.41 -0.09
CA ALA A 121 -34.95 -12.68 0.08
C ALA A 121 -35.46 -13.79 -0.85
N LEU A 122 -36.73 -13.74 -1.28
CA LEU A 122 -37.32 -14.73 -2.18
C LEU A 122 -36.76 -14.64 -3.61
N THR A 123 -36.35 -13.45 -4.06
CA THR A 123 -35.83 -13.21 -5.42
C THR A 123 -34.32 -12.99 -5.45
N ALA A 124 -33.66 -13.06 -4.29
CA ALA A 124 -32.25 -12.73 -4.14
C ALA A 124 -31.34 -13.59 -5.04
N THR A 125 -31.54 -14.91 -5.04
CA THR A 125 -30.74 -15.84 -5.85
C THR A 125 -30.84 -15.54 -7.34
N GLU A 126 -32.06 -15.33 -7.85
CA GLU A 126 -32.29 -15.00 -9.27
C GLU A 126 -31.63 -13.68 -9.64
N LYS A 127 -31.72 -12.68 -8.77
CA LYS A 127 -31.07 -11.38 -8.97
C LYS A 127 -29.54 -11.53 -9.02
N ILE A 128 -28.94 -12.27 -8.08
CA ILE A 128 -27.49 -12.50 -8.06
C ILE A 128 -27.03 -13.21 -9.33
N LEU A 129 -27.71 -14.30 -9.71
CA LEU A 129 -27.36 -15.04 -10.93
C LEU A 129 -27.48 -14.17 -12.18
N SER A 130 -28.56 -13.37 -12.29
CA SER A 130 -28.74 -12.46 -13.41
C SER A 130 -27.64 -11.40 -13.50
N GLU A 131 -27.16 -10.86 -12.38
CA GLU A 131 -26.03 -9.93 -12.40
C GLU A 131 -24.72 -10.63 -12.80
N LEU A 132 -24.49 -11.85 -12.31
CA LEU A 132 -23.30 -12.63 -12.65
C LEU A 132 -23.25 -13.00 -14.15
N GLU A 133 -24.39 -13.36 -14.76
CA GLU A 133 -24.48 -13.71 -16.19
C GLU A 133 -24.15 -12.53 -17.12
N LYS A 134 -24.26 -11.28 -16.65
CA LYS A 134 -23.91 -10.09 -17.44
C LYS A 134 -22.39 -9.84 -17.49
N GLN A 135 -21.62 -10.53 -16.65
CA GLN A 135 -20.19 -10.29 -16.48
C GLN A 135 -19.37 -11.40 -17.13
N ASN A 136 -18.16 -11.06 -17.60
CA ASN A 136 -17.17 -12.08 -17.92
C ASN A 136 -16.51 -12.55 -16.61
N LEU A 137 -16.84 -13.76 -16.16
CA LEU A 137 -16.33 -14.35 -14.93
C LEU A 137 -15.07 -15.21 -15.14
N GLU A 138 -14.69 -15.46 -16.39
CA GLU A 138 -13.58 -16.35 -16.71
C GLU A 138 -12.26 -15.78 -16.17
N ASP A 139 -11.55 -16.59 -15.40
CA ASP A 139 -10.22 -16.29 -14.87
C ASP A 139 -10.14 -15.03 -13.99
N LYS A 140 -11.21 -14.72 -13.25
CA LYS A 140 -11.26 -13.60 -12.28
C LYS A 140 -11.39 -14.08 -10.84
N ILE A 141 -11.06 -13.18 -9.91
CA ILE A 141 -11.44 -13.26 -8.49
C ILE A 141 -12.73 -12.46 -8.31
#